data_AF-A0AAD3TPY4-F1
#
_entry.id   AF-A0AAD3TPY4-F1
#
_cell.length_a   1.000
_cell.length_b   1.000
_cell.length_c   1.000
_cell.angle_alpha   90.00
_cell.angle_beta   90.00
_cell.angle_gamma   90.00
#
_symmetry.space_group_name_H-M   'P 1'
#
loop_
_entity.id
_entity.type
_entity.pdbx_description
1 polymer ?
#
loop_
_entity_poly.entity_id
_entity_poly.type
_entity_poly.pdbx_seq_one_letter_code
_entity_poly.pdbx_strand_id
1 'polypeptide(L)'
;MALRAALRYFAPRTAGASTTLRAASTAAAAAPAQPAAEPEELPSLDEMRAQARRVYKDLHRLGRDYPDPEYNFNMRLRRAFEKNASITDPAKLKQQLDLAMHIKKEVLAMYSIRKYRHLRRAYHPNEAPREFHEEFSLPEDKSA
;
A
#
# COMPACT_ATOMS: atom_id res chain seq x y z
N MET A 1 41.83 -31.16 -13.78
CA MET A 1 40.97 -32.30 -13.42
C MET A 1 39.90 -31.82 -12.46
N ALA A 2 38.66 -32.11 -12.79
CA ALA A 2 37.45 -31.38 -12.41
C ALA A 2 37.05 -31.52 -10.93
N LEU A 3 36.49 -30.44 -10.36
CA LEU A 3 35.67 -30.51 -9.15
C LEU A 3 34.25 -30.04 -9.47
N ARG A 4 33.36 -31.01 -9.31
CA ARG A 4 31.99 -31.10 -9.83
C ARG A 4 31.01 -30.35 -8.92
N ALA A 5 30.05 -29.73 -9.58
CA ALA A 5 28.73 -29.27 -9.13
C ALA A 5 28.21 -29.83 -7.79
N ALA A 6 27.86 -28.91 -6.89
CA ALA A 6 27.00 -29.15 -5.75
C ALA A 6 25.54 -28.87 -6.13
N LEU A 7 24.93 -29.81 -6.88
CA LEU A 7 23.47 -29.95 -6.96
C LEU A 7 23.06 -30.99 -5.93
N ARG A 8 22.37 -30.57 -4.87
CA ARG A 8 21.58 -31.45 -3.99
C ARG A 8 20.68 -30.61 -3.07
N TYR A 9 19.66 -30.01 -3.66
CA TYR A 9 18.54 -29.44 -2.91
C TYR A 9 17.24 -30.02 -3.45
N PHE A 10 16.99 -31.30 -3.16
CA PHE A 10 15.63 -31.85 -3.17
C PHE A 10 15.64 -33.25 -2.54
N ALA A 11 15.06 -33.38 -1.36
CA ALA A 11 14.61 -34.67 -0.84
C ALA A 11 13.13 -34.49 -0.47
N PRO A 12 12.19 -35.26 -1.05
CA PRO A 12 10.80 -35.22 -0.64
C PRO A 12 10.65 -36.00 0.67
N ARG A 13 10.26 -35.31 1.75
CA ARG A 13 9.91 -35.98 3.01
C ARG A 13 8.50 -36.57 2.84
N THR A 14 8.45 -37.89 2.92
CA THR A 14 7.26 -38.72 2.81
C THR A 14 6.27 -38.46 3.94
N ALA A 15 4.99 -38.60 3.59
CA ALA A 15 3.83 -38.47 4.44
C ALA A 15 3.89 -39.35 5.69
N GLY A 16 3.51 -38.78 6.83
CA GLY A 16 3.15 -39.49 8.05
C GLY A 16 1.85 -38.89 8.57
N ALA A 17 0.77 -39.67 8.48
CA ALA A 17 -0.53 -39.34 9.05
C ALA A 17 -0.55 -39.63 10.56
N SER A 18 -1.23 -38.78 11.34
CA SER A 18 -1.93 -39.06 12.62
C SER A 18 -2.52 -37.73 13.14
N THR A 19 -3.75 -37.35 12.79
CA THR A 19 -4.99 -37.60 13.55
C THR A 19 -4.80 -37.59 15.07
N THR A 20 -5.23 -36.53 15.75
CA THR A 20 -6.39 -36.57 16.67
C THR A 20 -6.80 -35.15 17.10
N LEU A 21 -8.11 -35.00 17.32
CA LEU A 21 -8.89 -33.79 17.49
C LEU A 21 -8.42 -32.85 18.62
N ARG A 22 -8.54 -31.53 18.36
CA ARG A 22 -9.06 -30.59 19.34
C ARG A 22 -10.10 -29.68 18.72
N ALA A 23 -11.37 -29.99 19.00
CA ALA A 23 -12.47 -29.07 18.83
C ALA A 23 -12.38 -27.99 19.92
N ALA A 24 -12.15 -26.75 19.50
CA ALA A 24 -12.48 -25.54 20.23
C ALA A 24 -13.06 -24.57 19.18
N SER A 25 -14.38 -24.54 19.07
CA SER A 25 -15.21 -23.50 19.70
C SER A 25 -15.14 -22.18 18.92
N THR A 26 -15.93 -22.14 17.85
CA THR A 26 -16.84 -21.03 17.50
C THR A 26 -16.43 -19.63 17.97
N ALA A 27 -15.51 -19.02 17.25
CA ALA A 27 -15.52 -17.58 16.99
C ALA A 27 -14.69 -17.33 15.73
N ALA A 28 -15.14 -17.90 14.62
CA ALA A 28 -14.92 -17.31 13.31
C ALA A 28 -15.67 -15.97 13.31
N ALA A 29 -15.13 -14.99 14.02
CA ALA A 29 -15.45 -13.60 13.80
C ALA A 29 -15.05 -13.35 12.36
N ALA A 30 -16.07 -13.36 11.51
CA ALA A 30 -15.99 -13.07 10.10
C ALA A 30 -15.00 -11.92 9.92
N ALA A 31 -13.84 -12.23 9.34
CA ALA A 31 -13.18 -11.26 8.49
C ALA A 31 -14.29 -10.68 7.63
N PRO A 32 -14.48 -9.35 7.55
CA PRO A 32 -15.43 -8.83 6.59
C PRO A 32 -14.90 -9.28 5.23
N ALA A 33 -15.48 -10.35 4.70
CA ALA A 33 -15.45 -10.65 3.30
C ALA A 33 -15.88 -9.32 2.67
N GLN A 34 -14.94 -8.67 1.97
CA GLN A 34 -15.28 -7.54 1.14
C GLN A 34 -16.51 -8.00 0.36
N PRO A 35 -17.68 -7.35 0.54
CA PRO A 35 -18.89 -7.82 -0.11
C PRO A 35 -18.56 -7.94 -1.59
N ALA A 36 -18.83 -9.12 -2.14
CA ALA A 36 -18.62 -9.43 -3.55
C ALA A 36 -19.10 -8.23 -4.36
N ALA A 37 -18.18 -7.66 -5.15
CA ALA A 37 -18.42 -6.46 -5.94
C ALA A 37 -19.71 -6.62 -6.74
N GLU A 38 -20.77 -5.96 -6.29
CA GLU A 38 -21.86 -5.58 -7.18
C GLU A 38 -21.20 -4.84 -8.36
N PRO A 39 -21.72 -4.97 -9.60
CA PRO A 39 -21.23 -4.16 -10.70
C PRO A 39 -21.51 -2.70 -10.33
N GLU A 40 -20.52 -2.05 -9.71
CA GLU A 40 -20.60 -0.66 -9.31
C GLU A 40 -21.01 0.11 -10.57
N GLU A 41 -22.25 0.59 -10.59
CA GLU A 41 -22.74 1.47 -11.64
C GLU A 41 -21.72 2.59 -11.76
N LEU A 42 -21.07 2.67 -12.92
CA LEU A 42 -20.01 3.64 -13.11
C LEU A 42 -20.63 5.04 -12.94
N PRO A 43 -20.06 5.89 -12.07
CA PRO A 43 -20.59 7.23 -11.86
C PRO A 43 -20.60 8.02 -13.17
N SER A 44 -21.39 9.09 -13.23
CA SER A 44 -21.49 9.87 -14.47
C SER A 44 -20.12 10.47 -14.86
N LEU A 45 -19.87 10.62 -16.17
CA LEU A 45 -18.61 11.17 -16.68
C LEU A 45 -18.33 12.58 -16.13
N ASP A 46 -19.37 13.38 -15.98
CA ASP A 46 -19.26 14.77 -15.52
C ASP A 46 -18.89 14.86 -14.04
N GLU A 47 -19.43 13.96 -13.21
CA GLU A 47 -19.03 13.80 -11.80
C GLU A 47 -17.57 13.41 -11.67
N MET A 48 -17.12 12.39 -12.43
CA MET A 48 -15.71 11.97 -12.42
C MET A 48 -14.78 13.10 -12.86
N ARG A 49 -15.16 13.89 -13.87
CA ARG A 49 -14.39 15.07 -14.29
C ARG A 49 -14.37 16.16 -13.23
N ALA A 50 -15.48 16.40 -12.53
CA ALA A 50 -15.52 17.34 -11.42
C ALA A 50 -14.61 16.89 -10.27
N GLN A 51 -14.64 15.59 -9.94
CA GLN A 51 -13.77 14.99 -8.94
C GLN A 51 -12.29 15.08 -9.36
N ALA A 52 -11.95 14.78 -10.61
CA ALA A 52 -10.59 14.93 -11.14
C ALA A 52 -10.07 16.36 -10.98
N ARG A 53 -10.90 17.38 -11.29
CA ARG A 53 -10.54 18.80 -11.08
C ARG A 53 -10.28 19.12 -9.60
N ARG A 54 -11.04 18.53 -8.69
CA ARG A 54 -10.83 18.70 -7.23
C ARG A 54 -9.51 18.06 -6.80
N VAL A 55 -9.28 16.81 -7.20
CA VAL A 55 -8.05 16.07 -6.88
C VAL A 55 -6.81 16.79 -7.43
N TYR A 56 -6.88 17.33 -8.64
CA TYR A 56 -5.79 18.15 -9.20
C TYR A 56 -5.46 19.36 -8.33
N LYS A 57 -6.47 20.13 -7.89
CA LYS A 57 -6.26 21.31 -7.02
C LYS A 57 -5.66 20.91 -5.67
N ASP A 58 -6.14 19.81 -5.09
CA ASP A 58 -5.62 19.28 -3.83
C ASP A 58 -4.15 18.86 -3.98
N LEU A 59 -3.83 18.08 -5.01
CA LEU A 59 -2.47 17.62 -5.30
C LEU A 59 -1.53 18.79 -5.63
N HIS A 60 -2.00 19.79 -6.37
CA HIS A 60 -1.20 20.97 -6.69
C HIS A 60 -0.88 21.80 -5.43
N ARG A 61 -1.79 21.86 -4.45
CA ARG A 61 -1.51 22.49 -3.16
C ARG A 61 -0.49 21.68 -2.38
N LEU A 62 -0.70 20.38 -2.25
CA LEU A 62 0.21 19.45 -1.59
C LEU A 62 1.58 19.37 -2.28
N GLY A 63 1.67 19.65 -3.58
CA GLY A 63 2.92 19.63 -4.32
C GLY A 63 3.87 20.77 -3.99
N ARG A 64 3.41 21.82 -3.30
CA ARG A 64 4.26 22.98 -2.92
C ARG A 64 5.24 22.64 -1.79
N ASP A 65 4.83 21.81 -0.83
CA ASP A 65 5.67 21.47 0.33
C ASP A 65 6.41 20.12 0.15
N TYR A 66 6.55 19.67 -1.11
CA TYR A 66 7.19 18.41 -1.47
C TYR A 66 8.66 18.40 -0.99
N PRO A 67 9.20 17.30 -0.42
CA PRO A 67 10.54 17.27 0.18
C PRO A 67 11.65 17.72 -0.75
N ASP A 68 11.53 17.28 -1.99
CA ASP A 68 12.57 17.38 -2.99
C ASP A 68 12.21 18.50 -3.97
N PRO A 69 12.94 19.63 -3.95
CA PRO A 69 12.68 20.74 -4.86
C PRO A 69 13.01 20.40 -6.32
N GLU A 70 13.97 19.51 -6.56
CA GLU A 70 14.41 19.14 -7.91
C GLU A 70 13.39 18.25 -8.63
N TYR A 71 12.59 17.50 -7.87
CA TYR A 71 11.55 16.61 -8.40
C TYR A 71 10.47 17.33 -9.23
N ASN A 72 10.26 18.64 -9.00
CA ASN A 72 9.31 19.47 -9.74
C ASN A 72 7.90 18.85 -9.83
N PHE A 73 7.34 18.44 -8.67
CA PHE A 73 6.08 17.68 -8.57
C PHE A 73 4.93 18.28 -9.41
N ASN A 74 4.69 19.59 -9.27
CA ASN A 74 3.57 20.28 -9.94
C ASN A 74 3.67 20.24 -11.47
N MET A 75 4.88 20.32 -12.02
CA MET A 75 5.09 20.22 -13.47
C MET A 75 4.75 18.81 -13.97
N ARG A 76 5.17 17.77 -13.23
CA ARG A 76 4.86 16.37 -13.57
C ARG A 76 3.38 16.06 -13.41
N LEU A 77 2.75 16.57 -12.36
CA LEU A 77 1.30 16.48 -12.13
C LEU A 77 0.53 17.07 -13.32
N ARG A 78 0.88 18.29 -13.74
CA ARG A 78 0.26 18.94 -14.88
C ARG A 78 0.38 18.10 -16.15
N ARG A 79 1.59 17.63 -16.49
CA ARG A 79 1.82 16.77 -17.67
C ARG A 79 0.98 15.48 -17.63
N ALA A 80 0.84 14.86 -16.47
CA ALA A 80 0.04 13.64 -16.30
C ALA A 80 -1.46 13.90 -16.56
N PHE A 81 -2.01 15.00 -16.03
CA PHE A 81 -3.41 15.36 -16.27
C PHE A 81 -3.67 15.82 -17.70
N GLU A 82 -2.72 16.54 -18.32
CA GLU A 82 -2.81 16.94 -19.74
C GLU A 82 -2.84 15.71 -20.67
N LYS A 83 -1.98 14.71 -20.41
CA LYS A 83 -1.96 13.45 -21.17
C LYS A 83 -3.30 12.70 -21.12
N ASN A 84 -4.00 12.79 -20.00
CA ASN A 84 -5.25 12.07 -19.75
C ASN A 84 -6.51 12.91 -20.01
N ALA A 85 -6.38 14.14 -20.54
CA ALA A 85 -7.50 15.07 -20.68
C ALA A 85 -8.55 14.62 -21.73
N SER A 86 -8.14 13.88 -22.75
CA SER A 86 -8.99 13.43 -23.87
C SER A 86 -9.63 12.05 -23.67
N ILE A 87 -9.56 11.48 -22.46
CA ILE A 87 -10.17 10.18 -22.17
C ILE A 87 -11.70 10.31 -22.11
N THR A 88 -12.39 9.58 -23.00
CA THR A 88 -13.85 9.52 -23.08
C THR A 88 -14.43 8.24 -22.44
N ASP A 89 -13.62 7.18 -22.37
CA ASP A 89 -14.00 5.88 -21.81
C ASP A 89 -14.18 5.98 -20.28
N PRO A 90 -15.38 5.70 -19.73
CA PRO A 90 -15.66 5.84 -18.29
C PRO A 90 -14.81 4.91 -17.43
N ALA A 91 -14.52 3.68 -17.90
CA ALA A 91 -13.74 2.72 -17.13
C ALA A 91 -12.28 3.19 -16.97
N LYS A 92 -11.68 3.68 -18.05
CA LYS A 92 -10.32 4.25 -18.03
C LYS A 92 -10.26 5.52 -17.19
N LEU A 93 -11.27 6.38 -17.26
CA LEU A 93 -11.32 7.60 -16.47
C LEU A 93 -11.34 7.29 -14.97
N LYS A 94 -12.16 6.30 -14.55
CA LYS A 94 -12.21 5.82 -13.17
C LYS A 94 -10.84 5.32 -12.69
N GLN A 95 -10.17 4.47 -13.48
CA GLN A 95 -8.83 3.97 -13.14
C GLN A 95 -7.81 5.10 -12.94
N GLN A 96 -7.80 6.11 -13.82
CA GLN A 96 -6.90 7.26 -13.68
C GLN A 96 -7.24 8.12 -12.45
N LEU A 97 -8.53 8.24 -12.13
CA LEU A 97 -8.99 8.96 -10.95
C LEU A 97 -8.58 8.24 -9.66
N ASP A 98 -8.71 6.92 -9.63
CA ASP A 98 -8.28 6.07 -8.50
C ASP A 98 -6.78 6.16 -8.28
N LEU A 99 -6.00 6.15 -9.38
CA LEU A 99 -4.55 6.38 -9.33
C LEU A 99 -4.22 7.75 -8.73
N ALA A 100 -4.89 8.82 -9.17
CA ALA A 100 -4.67 10.16 -8.63
C ALA A 100 -5.02 10.25 -7.13
N MET A 101 -6.10 9.57 -6.71
CA MET A 101 -6.51 9.48 -5.31
C MET A 101 -5.49 8.69 -4.47
N HIS A 102 -4.92 7.63 -5.02
CA HIS A 102 -3.85 6.87 -4.38
C HIS A 102 -2.60 7.74 -4.20
N ILE A 103 -2.16 8.45 -5.24
CA ILE A 103 -1.02 9.40 -5.15
C ILE A 103 -1.26 10.45 -4.07
N LYS A 104 -2.48 10.98 -3.95
CA LYS A 104 -2.83 11.92 -2.88
C LYS A 104 -2.63 11.30 -1.49
N LYS A 105 -3.01 10.04 -1.28
CA LYS A 105 -2.80 9.32 -0.01
C LYS A 105 -1.30 9.15 0.28
N GLU A 106 -0.51 8.76 -0.71
CA GLU A 106 0.95 8.61 -0.56
C GLU A 106 1.63 9.92 -0.17
N VAL A 107 1.26 11.02 -0.84
CA VAL A 107 1.81 12.35 -0.52
C VAL A 107 1.43 12.77 0.90
N LEU A 108 0.19 12.53 1.33
CA LEU A 108 -0.25 12.79 2.71
C LEU A 108 0.47 11.91 3.74
N ALA A 109 0.72 10.64 3.42
CA ALA A 109 1.49 9.74 4.28
C ALA A 109 2.94 10.21 4.44
N MET A 110 3.56 10.67 3.35
CA MET A 110 4.90 11.27 3.42
C MET A 110 4.93 12.52 4.31
N TYR A 111 3.91 13.38 4.24
CA TYR A 111 3.77 14.53 5.15
C TYR A 111 3.61 14.10 6.60
N SER A 112 2.78 13.09 6.88
CA SER A 112 2.57 12.61 8.25
C SER A 112 3.86 12.03 8.84
N ILE A 113 4.65 11.29 8.04
CA ILE A 113 5.97 10.79 8.43
C ILE A 113 6.91 11.95 8.73
N ARG A 114 7.00 12.97 7.87
CA ARG A 114 7.86 14.14 8.12
C ARG A 114 7.47 14.84 9.42
N LYS A 115 6.16 15.10 9.61
CA LYS A 115 5.63 15.75 10.81
C LYS A 115 5.95 14.93 12.06
N TYR A 116 5.73 13.62 12.02
CA TYR A 116 6.08 12.70 13.09
C TYR A 116 7.58 12.74 13.40
N ARG A 117 8.45 12.69 12.38
CA ARG A 117 9.91 12.76 12.57
C ARG A 117 10.33 14.06 13.25
N HIS A 118 9.71 15.20 12.92
CA HIS A 118 9.98 16.47 13.59
C HIS A 118 9.52 16.45 15.05
N LEU A 119 8.27 16.04 15.32
CA LEU A 119 7.72 15.95 16.67
C LEU A 119 8.54 15.01 17.56
N ARG A 120 8.94 13.85 17.04
CA ARG A 120 9.78 12.90 17.78
C ARG A 120 11.10 13.54 18.21
N ARG A 121 11.78 14.27 17.31
CA ARG A 121 13.02 14.98 17.66
C ARG A 121 12.81 16.09 18.68
N ALA A 122 11.67 16.79 18.61
CA ALA A 122 11.37 17.90 19.50
C ALA A 122 11.03 17.46 20.94
N TYR A 123 10.22 16.41 21.09
CA TYR A 123 9.73 15.96 22.40
C TYR A 123 10.53 14.80 23.01
N HIS A 124 11.23 14.01 22.20
CA HIS A 124 12.00 12.84 22.66
C HIS A 124 13.47 12.89 22.18
N PRO A 125 14.24 13.94 22.54
CA PRO A 125 15.62 14.09 22.06
C PRO A 125 16.57 13.01 22.61
N ASN A 126 16.29 12.46 23.80
CA ASN A 126 17.14 11.50 24.50
C ASN A 126 16.64 10.04 24.41
N GLU A 127 15.57 9.78 23.65
CA GLU A 127 15.06 8.43 23.44
C GLU A 127 15.91 7.74 22.37
N ALA A 128 16.52 6.60 22.71
CA ALA A 128 17.25 5.77 21.76
C ALA A 128 16.35 5.39 20.56
N PRO A 129 16.92 5.06 19.38
CA PRO A 129 16.15 4.45 18.31
C PRO A 129 15.36 3.26 18.87
N ARG A 130 14.04 3.20 18.62
CA ARG A 130 13.25 2.06 19.06
C ARG A 130 13.78 0.82 18.36
N GLU A 131 14.33 -0.09 19.15
CA GLU A 131 14.78 -1.37 18.65
C GLU A 131 13.55 -2.23 18.35
N PHE A 132 13.60 -2.94 17.22
CA PHE A 132 12.61 -3.96 16.95
C PHE A 132 12.96 -5.15 17.82
N HIS A 133 12.36 -5.22 19.01
CA HIS A 133 12.50 -6.38 19.87
C HIS A 133 11.90 -7.59 19.14
N GLU A 134 12.69 -8.66 19.00
CA GLU A 134 12.28 -9.88 18.30
C GLU A 134 11.07 -10.58 18.95
N GLU A 135 10.60 -10.12 20.11
CA GLU A 135 9.34 -10.57 20.75
C GLU A 135 8.10 -10.37 19.89
N PHE A 136 8.14 -9.51 18.85
CA PHE A 136 7.05 -9.37 17.88
C PHE A 136 7.15 -10.36 16.70
N SER A 137 8.18 -11.20 16.66
CA SER A 137 8.14 -12.39 15.81
C SER A 137 6.99 -13.26 16.32
N LEU A 138 6.05 -13.60 15.42
CA LEU A 138 5.01 -14.58 15.72
C LEU A 138 5.70 -15.79 16.35
N PRO A 139 5.18 -16.36 17.46
CA PRO A 139 5.80 -17.51 18.07
C PRO A 139 6.08 -18.50 16.95
N GLU A 140 7.37 -18.81 16.73
CA GLU A 140 7.72 -19.83 15.76
C GLU A 140 6.93 -21.05 16.19
N ASP A 141 5.94 -21.44 15.39
CA ASP A 141 5.19 -22.67 15.57
C ASP A 141 6.25 -23.76 15.59
N LYS A 142 6.67 -24.12 16.80
CA LYS A 142 7.61 -25.21 17.06
C LYS A 142 6.92 -26.46 16.56
N SER A 143 7.26 -26.79 15.32
CA SER A 143 7.37 -28.13 14.77
C SER A 143 6.60 -29.21 15.54
N ALA A 144 5.46 -29.63 14.98
CA ALA A 144 4.95 -30.98 15.13
C ALA A 144 4.88 -31.63 13.74
#